data_AF-A0A2W6ULL6-F1
#
_entry.id   AF-A0A2W6ULL6-F1
#
_cell.length_a   1.000
_cell.length_b   1.000
_cell.length_c   1.000
_cell.angle_alpha   90.00
_cell.angle_beta   90.00
_cell.angle_gamma   90.00
#
_symmetry.space_group_name_H-M   'P 1'
#
loop_
_entity.id
_entity.type
_entity.pdbx_description
1 polymer ?
#
loop_
_entity_poly.entity_id
_entity_poly.type
_entity_poly.pdbx_seq_one_letter_code
_entity_poly.pdbx_strand_id
1 'polypeptide(L)'
;RLARSAGLDELAQSRLSVPTDKGSNAGAKVMALVAGMLAGADSIDDMNLLRHGGMGRLFVRTYAPSTLGSFLRQFTFGHVRQLDAVASRVLRNLTARAPVVRAREGERVMVDLDDTIIEVHGYQKQGAGFGYSGVRGLNALLATASTSSSAPVILGQRLRQGKTGSPKGAARIVGDALAVLRRTGVVTGVRPLLRADSAFYGHATIGTAINAGADVSVTVRMDPAVKTTIATIPDDAWTMIEYPNAIRDETTGAWISKAEVAEVPFTAFRSRKKAERVEGRLVVRRIPDLNPRQLEQPTLFDVYRHHAFFTTTSTDDMDTVVADKTHRGHAVVEQVHADLKNGPLAHLPSGVFTANSAWLVLAVIALNLTRTAGLIADRAGQLARATTATIRRTLIHVPARLARSARRVTLHLPEAWPWQNAFARLFAITHAPPPPATA
;
A
#
# COMPACT_ATOMS: atom_id res chain seq x y z
N ARG A 1 0.19 22.75 -2.25
CA ARG A 1 -1.19 23.19 -1.94
C ARG A 1 -2.10 22.02 -1.54
N LEU A 2 -2.15 20.95 -2.34
CA LEU A 2 -2.97 19.75 -2.04
C LEU A 2 -2.72 19.12 -0.66
N ALA A 3 -1.51 19.23 -0.11
CA ALA A 3 -1.22 18.76 1.24
C ALA A 3 -1.64 19.73 2.36
N ARG A 4 -1.74 21.04 2.06
CA ARG A 4 -2.20 22.07 3.02
C ARG A 4 -3.72 22.14 3.10
N SER A 5 -4.41 22.20 1.95
CA SER A 5 -5.74 21.58 1.90
C SER A 5 -5.52 20.11 2.31
N ALA A 6 -6.38 19.34 2.93
CA ALA A 6 -6.06 18.06 3.59
C ALA A 6 -5.37 18.23 4.95
N GLY A 7 -4.79 19.39 5.23
CA GLY A 7 -4.41 19.84 6.56
C GLY A 7 -3.14 19.20 7.11
N LEU A 8 -2.23 18.72 6.25
CA LEU A 8 -1.01 18.05 6.68
C LEU A 8 -0.17 18.93 7.61
N ASP A 9 0.00 20.21 7.29
CA ASP A 9 0.75 21.17 8.10
C ASP A 9 0.09 21.42 9.46
N GLU A 10 -1.20 21.74 9.48
CA GLU A 10 -1.94 22.02 10.72
C GLU A 10 -2.06 20.77 11.62
N LEU A 11 -2.35 19.60 11.02
CA LEU A 11 -2.44 18.33 11.75
C LEU A 11 -1.10 17.94 12.34
N ALA A 12 -0.01 18.04 11.58
CA ALA A 12 1.32 17.74 12.10
C ALA A 12 1.74 18.74 13.18
N GLN A 13 1.46 20.03 13.01
CA GLN A 13 1.80 21.06 13.99
C GLN A 13 1.06 20.89 15.31
N SER A 14 -0.23 20.51 15.27
CA SER A 14 -1.07 20.37 16.46
C SER A 14 -0.95 19.02 17.17
N ARG A 15 -0.53 17.96 16.47
CA ARG A 15 -0.55 16.58 17.00
C ARG A 15 0.81 16.03 17.39
N LEU A 16 1.89 16.53 16.80
CA LEU A 16 3.23 16.05 17.12
C LEU A 16 3.76 16.76 18.37
N SER A 17 4.07 15.99 19.40
CA SER A 17 4.64 16.47 20.65
C SER A 17 6.15 16.22 20.74
N VAL A 18 6.85 16.29 19.60
CA VAL A 18 8.31 16.06 19.55
C VAL A 18 8.99 17.09 20.47
N PRO A 19 9.84 16.68 21.41
CA PRO A 19 10.40 17.57 22.41
C PRO A 19 11.47 18.49 21.82
N THR A 20 11.98 19.40 22.66
CA THR A 20 13.10 20.32 22.39
C THR A 20 12.82 21.35 21.29
N ASP A 21 13.81 22.21 21.02
CA ASP A 21 13.80 23.10 19.85
C ASP A 21 13.67 22.32 18.52
N LYS A 22 14.08 21.04 18.48
CA LYS A 22 13.96 20.20 17.28
C LYS A 22 12.51 19.89 16.92
N GLY A 23 11.59 19.86 17.89
CA GLY A 23 10.16 19.71 17.65
C GLY A 23 9.42 20.96 17.19
N SER A 24 10.06 22.13 17.27
CA SER A 24 9.46 23.40 16.79
C SER A 24 9.04 23.32 15.33
N ASN A 25 7.96 24.00 14.95
CA ASN A 25 7.49 24.06 13.56
C ASN A 25 7.34 22.67 12.89
N ALA A 26 6.89 21.66 13.65
CA ALA A 26 6.73 20.29 13.18
C ALA A 26 5.92 20.21 11.87
N GLY A 27 4.87 21.02 11.72
CA GLY A 27 4.07 21.07 10.50
C GLY A 27 4.88 21.45 9.26
N ALA A 28 5.73 22.47 9.38
CA ALA A 28 6.59 22.92 8.29
C ALA A 28 7.70 21.90 7.96
N LYS A 29 8.26 21.22 8.97
CA LYS A 29 9.28 20.17 8.79
C LYS A 29 8.69 18.93 8.11
N VAL A 30 7.49 18.51 8.51
CA VAL A 30 6.75 17.42 7.85
C VAL A 30 6.43 17.77 6.40
N MET A 31 5.95 18.99 6.14
CA MET A 31 5.71 19.48 4.77
C MET A 31 6.98 19.46 3.93
N ALA A 32 8.12 19.88 4.49
CA ALA A 32 9.40 19.84 3.79
C ALA A 32 9.79 18.40 3.44
N LEU A 33 9.76 17.47 4.39
CA LEU A 33 10.08 16.06 4.16
C LEU A 33 9.20 15.43 3.06
N VAL A 34 7.89 15.62 3.14
CA VAL A 34 6.96 15.14 2.11
C VAL A 34 7.21 15.80 0.75
N ALA A 35 7.49 17.10 0.70
CA ALA A 35 7.81 17.79 -0.54
C ALA A 35 9.10 17.26 -1.20
N GLY A 36 10.14 16.97 -0.40
CA GLY A 36 11.37 16.36 -0.90
C GLY A 36 11.11 14.97 -1.47
N MET A 37 10.37 14.12 -0.75
CA MET A 37 9.98 12.78 -1.23
C MET A 37 9.22 12.83 -2.54
N LEU A 38 8.24 13.74 -2.66
CA LEU A 38 7.49 13.97 -3.90
C LEU A 38 8.39 14.44 -5.06
N ALA A 39 9.43 15.20 -4.74
CA ALA A 39 10.42 15.68 -5.70
C ALA A 39 11.58 14.70 -5.91
N GLY A 40 11.56 13.51 -5.29
CA GLY A 40 12.51 12.42 -5.55
C GLY A 40 13.59 12.21 -4.49
N ALA A 41 13.52 12.85 -3.32
CA ALA A 41 14.43 12.53 -2.21
C ALA A 41 14.13 11.13 -1.67
N ASP A 42 15.16 10.29 -1.61
CA ASP A 42 15.14 9.00 -0.91
C ASP A 42 16.02 8.98 0.34
N SER A 43 16.88 9.99 0.53
CA SER A 43 17.65 10.22 1.76
C SER A 43 17.35 11.54 2.47
N ILE A 44 17.83 11.66 3.71
CA ILE A 44 17.79 12.93 4.46
C ILE A 44 18.65 13.99 3.74
N ASP A 45 19.78 13.60 3.15
CA ASP A 45 20.68 14.53 2.47
C ASP A 45 20.10 15.04 1.15
N ASP A 46 19.35 14.21 0.44
CA ASP A 46 18.64 14.60 -0.79
C ASP A 46 17.59 15.66 -0.57
N MET A 47 17.15 15.88 0.68
CA MET A 47 16.29 17.02 1.03
C MET A 47 16.90 18.37 0.62
N ASN A 48 18.22 18.42 0.37
CA ASN A 48 18.89 19.59 -0.19
C ASN A 48 18.35 19.99 -1.58
N LEU A 49 17.68 19.08 -2.31
CA LEU A 49 17.00 19.38 -3.57
C LEU A 49 16.00 20.54 -3.42
N LEU A 50 15.38 20.70 -2.24
CA LEU A 50 14.45 21.82 -1.96
C LEU A 50 15.16 23.18 -1.87
N ARG A 51 16.49 23.18 -1.92
CA ARG A 51 17.37 24.35 -1.77
C ARG A 51 18.20 24.61 -3.03
N HIS A 52 18.14 23.74 -4.03
CA HIS A 52 18.94 23.83 -5.25
C HIS A 52 18.37 24.83 -6.27
N GLY A 53 19.23 25.30 -7.17
CA GLY A 53 18.85 26.15 -8.30
C GLY A 53 18.10 27.42 -7.89
N GLY A 54 16.98 27.69 -8.57
CA GLY A 54 16.15 28.87 -8.31
C GLY A 54 15.32 28.82 -7.03
N MET A 55 15.33 27.73 -6.25
CA MET A 55 14.42 27.54 -5.11
C MET A 55 14.61 28.59 -4.02
N GLY A 56 15.84 29.06 -3.78
CA GLY A 56 16.12 30.13 -2.82
C GLY A 56 15.49 31.50 -3.20
N ARG A 57 15.06 31.68 -4.45
CA ARG A 57 14.31 32.86 -4.91
C ARG A 57 12.79 32.68 -4.78
N LEU A 58 12.31 31.44 -4.71
CA LEU A 58 10.88 31.09 -4.62
C LEU A 58 10.41 30.87 -3.19
N PHE A 59 11.26 30.27 -2.37
CA PHE A 59 10.94 29.87 -1.01
C PHE A 59 11.90 30.53 -0.03
N VAL A 60 11.34 31.03 1.06
CA VAL A 60 12.09 31.63 2.15
C VAL A 60 12.26 30.58 3.26
N ARG A 61 13.47 30.47 3.82
CA ARG A 61 13.78 29.62 4.98
C ARG A 61 13.45 28.13 4.78
N THR A 62 13.86 27.56 3.66
CA THR A 62 13.81 26.10 3.46
C THR A 62 14.74 25.39 4.46
N TYR A 63 14.24 24.31 5.07
CA TYR A 63 15.00 23.58 6.09
C TYR A 63 16.20 22.86 5.48
N ALA A 64 17.35 22.95 6.16
CA ALA A 64 18.52 22.15 5.81
C ALA A 64 18.29 20.66 6.14
N PRO A 65 18.91 19.73 5.38
CA PRO A 65 18.94 18.31 5.69
C PRO A 65 19.25 17.99 7.16
N SER A 66 20.26 18.64 7.73
CA SER A 66 20.66 18.45 9.13
C SER A 66 19.55 18.77 10.13
N THR A 67 18.76 19.82 9.87
CA THR A 67 17.61 20.21 10.71
C THR A 67 16.50 19.16 10.62
N LEU A 68 16.20 18.67 9.42
CA LEU A 68 15.18 17.63 9.21
C LEU A 68 15.61 16.28 9.81
N GLY A 69 16.89 15.92 9.65
CA GLY A 69 17.46 14.72 10.26
C GLY A 69 17.45 14.79 11.78
N SER A 70 17.78 15.94 12.37
CA SER A 70 17.70 16.15 13.82
C SER A 70 16.27 16.01 14.33
N PHE A 71 15.28 16.56 13.61
CA PHE A 71 13.86 16.40 13.94
C PHE A 71 13.43 14.93 13.91
N LEU A 72 13.75 14.19 12.84
CA LEU A 72 13.40 12.77 12.71
C LEU A 72 14.04 11.91 13.81
N ARG A 73 15.29 12.19 14.19
CA ARG A 73 16.01 11.43 15.24
C ARG A 73 15.47 11.66 16.66
N GLN A 74 14.61 12.66 16.88
CA GLN A 74 13.90 12.85 18.16
C GLN A 74 12.59 12.05 18.27
N PHE A 75 12.19 11.32 17.21
CA PHE A 75 10.99 10.51 17.27
C PHE A 75 11.17 9.35 18.25
N THR A 76 10.19 9.16 19.11
CA THR A 76 9.99 7.93 19.89
C THR A 76 8.90 7.10 19.21
N PHE A 77 8.62 5.90 19.72
CA PHE A 77 7.48 5.12 19.25
C PHE A 77 6.16 5.91 19.36
N GLY A 78 5.95 6.66 20.45
CA GLY A 78 4.78 7.51 20.63
C GLY A 78 4.65 8.62 19.58
N HIS A 79 5.76 9.26 19.18
CA HIS A 79 5.76 10.26 18.11
C HIS A 79 5.42 9.64 16.75
N VAL A 80 5.91 8.42 16.47
CA VAL A 80 5.51 7.67 15.26
C VAL A 80 4.02 7.38 15.28
N ARG A 81 3.44 6.98 16.43
CA ARG A 81 2.00 6.78 16.60
C ARG A 81 1.18 8.05 16.34
N GLN A 82 1.67 9.21 16.78
CA GLN A 82 1.04 10.50 16.49
C GLN A 82 1.08 10.79 14.99
N LEU A 83 2.21 10.53 14.33
CA LEU A 83 2.36 10.73 12.88
C LEU A 83 1.48 9.77 12.06
N ASP A 84 1.31 8.51 12.49
CA ASP A 84 0.32 7.59 11.91
C ASP A 84 -1.10 8.16 11.99
N ALA A 85 -1.42 8.80 13.11
CA ALA A 85 -2.70 9.44 13.32
C ALA A 85 -2.87 10.69 12.43
N VAL A 86 -1.78 11.39 12.08
CA VAL A 86 -1.77 12.45 11.07
C VAL A 86 -2.01 11.86 9.68
N ALA A 87 -1.26 10.81 9.30
CA ALA A 87 -1.37 10.16 7.99
C ALA A 87 -2.80 9.68 7.68
N SER A 88 -3.45 9.01 8.64
CA SER A 88 -4.83 8.54 8.49
C SER A 88 -5.86 9.68 8.33
N ARG A 89 -5.69 10.80 9.03
CA ARG A 89 -6.56 11.97 8.90
C ARG A 89 -6.34 12.71 7.59
N VAL A 90 -5.08 12.82 7.14
CA VAL A 90 -4.75 13.38 5.84
C VAL A 90 -5.38 12.54 4.73
N LEU A 91 -5.26 11.20 4.77
CA LEU A 91 -5.91 10.32 3.81
C LEU A 91 -7.42 10.56 3.73
N ARG A 92 -8.12 10.57 4.88
CA ARG A 92 -9.55 10.88 4.93
C ARG A 92 -9.85 12.24 4.29
N ASN A 93 -9.07 13.27 4.62
CA ASN A 93 -9.28 14.60 4.08
C ASN A 93 -8.93 14.70 2.58
N LEU A 94 -8.07 13.83 2.05
CA LEU A 94 -7.83 13.68 0.61
C LEU A 94 -9.02 13.00 -0.06
N THR A 95 -9.58 11.95 0.54
CA THR A 95 -10.79 11.26 0.04
C THR A 95 -12.00 12.20 -0.06
N ALA A 96 -12.14 13.16 0.85
CA ALA A 96 -13.17 14.19 0.78
C ALA A 96 -12.98 15.19 -0.38
N ARG A 97 -11.77 15.32 -0.92
CA ARG A 97 -11.43 16.26 -2.01
C ARG A 97 -11.44 15.61 -3.38
N ALA A 98 -10.99 14.38 -3.45
CA ALA A 98 -11.01 13.57 -4.65
C ALA A 98 -11.31 12.12 -4.22
N PRO A 99 -12.07 11.36 -5.02
CA PRO A 99 -12.44 9.99 -4.68
C PRO A 99 -11.25 9.03 -4.90
N VAL A 100 -10.19 9.16 -4.08
CA VAL A 100 -8.92 8.41 -4.21
C VAL A 100 -9.14 6.90 -4.09
N VAL A 101 -10.13 6.52 -3.29
CA VAL A 101 -10.75 5.20 -3.29
C VAL A 101 -12.20 5.41 -3.66
N ARG A 102 -12.61 4.86 -4.79
CA ARG A 102 -13.98 4.94 -5.30
C ARG A 102 -14.55 3.54 -5.42
N ALA A 103 -15.57 3.24 -4.63
CA ALA A 103 -16.40 2.06 -4.84
C ALA A 103 -17.66 2.48 -5.62
N ARG A 104 -18.02 1.71 -6.64
CA ARG A 104 -19.37 1.77 -7.23
C ARG A 104 -20.37 1.17 -6.24
N GLU A 105 -21.65 1.45 -6.45
CA GLU A 105 -22.70 0.76 -5.70
C GLU A 105 -22.59 -0.75 -5.89
N GLY A 106 -22.69 -1.52 -4.81
CA GLY A 106 -22.46 -2.97 -4.82
C GLY A 106 -20.98 -3.40 -4.96
N GLU A 107 -20.05 -2.47 -5.19
CA GLU A 107 -18.63 -2.82 -5.33
C GLU A 107 -17.95 -2.97 -3.97
N ARG A 108 -17.20 -4.06 -3.84
CA ARG A 108 -16.41 -4.36 -2.65
C ARG A 108 -15.06 -3.66 -2.68
N VAL A 109 -14.64 -3.05 -1.58
CA VAL A 109 -13.28 -2.52 -1.42
C VAL A 109 -12.32 -3.65 -1.05
N MET A 110 -11.24 -3.79 -1.81
CA MET A 110 -10.16 -4.73 -1.50
C MET A 110 -9.22 -4.10 -0.48
N VAL A 111 -8.87 -4.85 0.56
CA VAL A 111 -7.86 -4.47 1.55
C VAL A 111 -6.74 -5.50 1.50
N ASP A 112 -5.57 -5.13 0.99
CA ASP A 112 -4.42 -6.04 0.87
C ASP A 112 -3.45 -5.83 2.02
N LEU A 113 -3.05 -6.91 2.68
CA LEU A 113 -2.03 -6.93 3.73
C LEU A 113 -0.82 -7.71 3.23
N ASP A 114 0.34 -7.06 3.21
CA ASP A 114 1.60 -7.72 2.86
C ASP A 114 2.78 -7.02 3.53
N ASP A 115 3.89 -7.72 3.67
CA ASP A 115 5.15 -7.17 4.18
C ASP A 115 6.32 -7.29 3.21
N THR A 116 7.23 -6.32 3.29
CA THR A 116 8.42 -6.30 2.43
C THR A 116 9.65 -5.92 3.23
N ILE A 117 10.79 -6.52 2.87
CA ILE A 117 12.09 -6.13 3.42
C ILE A 117 12.64 -4.94 2.61
N ILE A 118 13.07 -3.91 3.33
CA ILE A 118 13.93 -2.85 2.84
C ILE A 118 15.36 -3.22 3.21
N GLU A 119 16.15 -3.58 2.20
CA GLU A 119 17.51 -4.10 2.35
C GLU A 119 18.46 -3.05 2.95
N VAL A 120 19.39 -3.52 3.78
CA VAL A 120 20.36 -2.68 4.47
C VAL A 120 21.71 -3.39 4.56
N HIS A 121 22.75 -2.76 4.00
CA HIS A 121 24.11 -3.30 4.04
C HIS A 121 24.90 -2.89 5.31
N GLY A 122 24.66 -1.70 5.88
CA GLY A 122 25.44 -1.19 7.02
C GLY A 122 25.13 -1.84 8.38
N TYR A 123 26.14 -2.03 9.23
CA TYR A 123 25.99 -2.70 10.54
C TYR A 123 25.29 -1.85 11.62
N GLN A 124 25.38 -0.52 11.52
CA GLN A 124 24.96 0.41 12.57
C GLN A 124 23.45 0.70 12.60
N LYS A 125 22.64 0.14 11.68
CA LYS A 125 21.21 0.43 11.60
C LYS A 125 20.42 -0.38 12.61
N GLN A 126 19.81 0.30 13.57
CA GLN A 126 19.01 -0.32 14.62
C GLN A 126 17.86 -1.15 14.05
N GLY A 127 17.68 -2.35 14.60
CA GLY A 127 16.61 -3.28 14.23
C GLY A 127 16.81 -4.02 12.90
N ALA A 128 17.87 -3.69 12.13
CA ALA A 128 18.17 -4.41 10.91
C ALA A 128 18.64 -5.84 11.22
N GLY A 129 18.12 -6.82 10.50
CA GLY A 129 18.44 -8.23 10.73
C GLY A 129 17.90 -9.13 9.63
N PHE A 130 18.21 -10.42 9.73
CA PHE A 130 17.75 -11.43 8.80
C PHE A 130 16.39 -11.97 9.23
N GLY A 131 15.44 -11.93 8.30
CA GLY A 131 14.12 -12.54 8.44
C GLY A 131 13.95 -13.75 7.52
N TYR A 132 12.69 -14.08 7.19
CA TYR A 132 12.35 -15.21 6.33
C TYR A 132 12.95 -15.13 4.92
N SER A 133 13.19 -13.92 4.41
CA SER A 133 13.72 -13.71 3.06
C SER A 133 15.23 -14.00 2.93
N GLY A 134 15.95 -14.19 4.05
CA GLY A 134 17.41 -14.28 4.05
C GLY A 134 18.12 -12.96 3.73
N VAL A 135 17.38 -11.87 3.45
CA VAL A 135 17.94 -10.54 3.19
C VAL A 135 18.03 -9.75 4.49
N ARG A 136 19.19 -9.15 4.77
CA ARG A 136 19.36 -8.28 5.92
C ARG A 136 18.67 -6.94 5.68
N GLY A 137 17.73 -6.58 6.55
CA GLY A 137 17.02 -5.32 6.37
C GLY A 137 16.08 -4.98 7.50
N LEU A 138 15.21 -4.01 7.24
CA LEU A 138 14.07 -3.68 8.08
C LEU A 138 12.79 -4.09 7.35
N ASN A 139 11.77 -4.46 8.11
CA ASN A 139 10.55 -4.99 7.54
C ASN A 139 9.43 -3.95 7.59
N ALA A 140 8.82 -3.65 6.45
CA ALA A 140 7.67 -2.75 6.35
C ALA A 140 6.41 -3.58 6.09
N LEU A 141 5.44 -3.52 7.01
CA LEU A 141 4.12 -4.13 6.88
C LEU A 141 3.13 -3.05 6.41
N LEU A 142 2.44 -3.29 5.30
CA LEU A 142 1.51 -2.33 4.68
C LEU A 142 0.12 -2.91 4.58
N ALA A 143 -0.89 -2.06 4.76
CA ALA A 143 -2.29 -2.35 4.45
C ALA A 143 -2.78 -1.35 3.40
N THR A 144 -3.15 -1.83 2.21
CA THR A 144 -3.61 -0.98 1.10
C THR A 144 -5.11 -1.13 0.85
N ALA A 145 -5.75 -0.13 0.27
CA ALA A 145 -7.11 -0.19 -0.25
C ALA A 145 -7.15 0.09 -1.74
N SER A 146 -7.94 -0.69 -2.47
CA SER A 146 -8.17 -0.52 -3.91
C SER A 146 -9.57 -1.00 -4.30
N THR A 147 -9.98 -0.63 -5.51
CA THR A 147 -11.20 -1.09 -6.18
C THR A 147 -10.89 -1.38 -7.65
N SER A 148 -11.85 -1.85 -8.44
CA SER A 148 -11.65 -2.02 -9.89
C SER A 148 -11.29 -0.71 -10.60
N SER A 149 -11.71 0.42 -10.03
CA SER A 149 -11.55 1.74 -10.62
C SER A 149 -10.41 2.57 -10.02
N SER A 150 -9.99 2.30 -8.78
CA SER A 150 -8.99 3.08 -8.05
C SER A 150 -7.62 2.37 -7.96
N ALA A 151 -6.55 3.13 -8.18
CA ALA A 151 -5.20 2.67 -7.87
C ALA A 151 -5.05 2.51 -6.35
N PRO A 152 -4.20 1.57 -5.87
CA PRO A 152 -4.04 1.36 -4.44
C PRO A 152 -3.54 2.61 -3.70
N VAL A 153 -4.16 2.87 -2.55
CA VAL A 153 -3.68 3.80 -1.53
C VAL A 153 -3.35 3.05 -0.25
N ILE A 154 -2.47 3.59 0.58
CA ILE A 154 -2.07 2.93 1.84
C ILE A 154 -2.96 3.44 2.98
N LEU A 155 -3.67 2.52 3.63
CA LEU A 155 -4.50 2.78 4.81
C LEU A 155 -3.66 2.80 6.11
N GLY A 156 -2.59 2.01 6.15
CA GLY A 156 -1.73 1.91 7.31
C GLY A 156 -0.39 1.22 7.02
N GLN A 157 0.59 1.49 7.88
CA GLN A 157 1.96 1.03 7.73
C GLN A 157 2.60 0.79 9.09
N ARG A 158 3.49 -0.20 9.21
CA ARG A 158 4.32 -0.41 10.40
C ARG A 158 5.73 -0.81 9.98
N LEU A 159 6.73 -0.12 10.53
CA LEU A 159 8.11 -0.58 10.45
C LEU A 159 8.37 -1.56 11.59
N ARG A 160 9.06 -2.66 11.28
CA ARG A 160 9.41 -3.76 12.18
C ARG A 160 10.89 -4.10 12.02
N GLN A 161 11.45 -4.76 13.03
CA GLN A 161 12.82 -5.28 12.93
C GLN A 161 12.90 -6.35 11.82
N GLY A 162 14.06 -6.50 11.17
CA GLY A 162 14.22 -7.44 10.06
C GLY A 162 13.90 -8.89 10.40
N LYS A 163 14.23 -9.32 11.63
CA LYS A 163 13.95 -10.66 12.16
C LYS A 163 12.48 -10.94 12.50
N THR A 164 11.58 -9.98 12.28
CA THR A 164 10.18 -10.10 12.66
C THR A 164 9.43 -10.98 11.68
N GLY A 165 8.81 -12.06 12.15
CA GLY A 165 7.92 -12.87 11.32
C GLY A 165 6.65 -12.11 10.92
N SER A 166 6.17 -12.36 9.70
CA SER A 166 5.04 -11.65 9.08
C SER A 166 3.77 -11.55 9.95
N PRO A 167 3.31 -12.57 10.70
CA PRO A 167 2.11 -12.45 11.53
C PRO A 167 2.20 -11.40 12.64
N LYS A 168 3.41 -11.01 13.09
CA LYS A 168 3.58 -10.17 14.28
C LYS A 168 3.05 -8.75 14.01
N GLY A 169 1.98 -8.40 14.70
CA GLY A 169 1.33 -7.09 14.59
C GLY A 169 0.27 -6.99 13.47
N ALA A 170 0.03 -8.08 12.72
CA ALA A 170 -0.94 -8.14 11.64
C ALA A 170 -2.37 -7.79 12.10
N ALA A 171 -2.85 -8.41 13.18
CA ALA A 171 -4.16 -8.10 13.76
C ALA A 171 -4.33 -6.60 14.06
N ARG A 172 -3.30 -5.96 14.64
CA ARG A 172 -3.36 -4.53 14.99
C ARG A 172 -3.44 -3.63 13.76
N ILE A 173 -2.61 -3.87 12.74
CA ILE A 173 -2.63 -3.06 11.51
C ILE A 173 -3.93 -3.28 10.72
N VAL A 174 -4.47 -4.50 10.69
CA VAL A 174 -5.77 -4.81 10.06
C VAL A 174 -6.89 -4.02 10.73
N GLY A 175 -6.98 -4.08 12.07
CA GLY A 175 -7.99 -3.32 12.81
C GLY A 175 -7.87 -1.81 12.59
N ASP A 176 -6.65 -1.28 12.61
CA ASP A 176 -6.39 0.14 12.35
C ASP A 176 -6.77 0.53 10.91
N ALA A 177 -6.39 -0.27 9.91
CA ALA A 177 -6.64 -0.03 8.49
C ALA A 177 -8.14 -0.05 8.18
N LEU A 178 -8.88 -1.06 8.66
CA LEU A 178 -10.33 -1.14 8.47
C LEU A 178 -11.08 -0.01 9.20
N ALA A 179 -10.56 0.44 10.34
CA ALA A 179 -11.10 1.63 11.00
C ALA A 179 -10.82 2.92 10.22
N VAL A 180 -9.66 3.05 9.57
CA VAL A 180 -9.37 4.17 8.67
C VAL A 180 -10.29 4.14 7.46
N LEU A 181 -10.44 2.98 6.82
CA LEU A 181 -11.32 2.79 5.68
C LEU A 181 -12.78 3.13 6.01
N ARG A 182 -13.31 2.68 7.16
CA ARG A 182 -14.66 3.08 7.60
C ARG A 182 -14.80 4.59 7.74
N ARG A 183 -13.78 5.28 8.27
CA ARG A 183 -13.79 6.74 8.45
C ARG A 183 -13.65 7.52 7.15
N THR A 184 -13.29 6.92 6.02
CA THR A 184 -13.31 7.60 4.72
C THR A 184 -14.71 7.70 4.13
N GLY A 185 -15.67 6.90 4.61
CA GLY A 185 -17.04 6.86 4.11
C GLY A 185 -17.20 6.18 2.75
N VAL A 186 -16.14 5.55 2.21
CA VAL A 186 -16.16 4.89 0.89
C VAL A 186 -16.92 3.58 0.90
N VAL A 187 -16.97 2.90 2.04
CA VAL A 187 -17.63 1.60 2.19
C VAL A 187 -19.13 1.83 2.39
N THR A 188 -19.93 1.51 1.38
CA THR A 188 -21.40 1.66 1.39
C THR A 188 -22.07 0.29 1.27
N GLY A 189 -22.58 -0.24 2.38
CA GLY A 189 -23.40 -1.47 2.42
C GLY A 189 -22.66 -2.80 2.17
N VAL A 190 -21.57 -2.80 1.39
CA VAL A 190 -20.80 -4.02 1.07
C VAL A 190 -19.57 -4.15 1.97
N ARG A 191 -19.42 -5.30 2.63
CA ARG A 191 -18.28 -5.59 3.53
C ARG A 191 -16.95 -5.56 2.77
N PRO A 192 -15.89 -4.87 3.22
CA PRO A 192 -14.57 -4.96 2.56
C PRO A 192 -14.04 -6.40 2.52
N LEU A 193 -13.14 -6.72 1.58
CA LEU A 193 -12.44 -8.01 1.53
C LEU A 193 -10.98 -7.84 1.93
N LEU A 194 -10.56 -8.40 3.05
CA LEU A 194 -9.16 -8.50 3.42
C LEU A 194 -8.51 -9.66 2.66
N ARG A 195 -7.49 -9.36 1.84
CA ARG A 195 -6.66 -10.36 1.15
C ARG A 195 -5.25 -10.37 1.70
N ALA A 196 -4.69 -11.56 1.86
CA ALA A 196 -3.31 -11.74 2.31
C ALA A 196 -2.78 -13.13 1.91
N ASP A 197 -1.46 -13.29 1.95
CA ASP A 197 -0.82 -14.57 1.74
C ASP A 197 -0.91 -15.51 2.97
N SER A 198 -0.28 -16.67 2.86
CA SER A 198 -0.31 -17.70 3.92
C SER A 198 0.48 -17.32 5.18
N ALA A 199 1.35 -16.31 5.11
CA ALA A 199 2.07 -15.81 6.27
C ALA A 199 1.14 -15.02 7.22
N PHE A 200 -0.02 -14.57 6.73
CA PHE A 200 -1.04 -13.88 7.54
C PHE A 200 -2.25 -14.76 7.90
N TYR A 201 -2.24 -16.05 7.52
CA TYR A 201 -3.27 -17.02 7.90
C TYR A 201 -3.18 -17.37 9.40
N GLY A 202 -3.87 -16.58 10.23
CA GLY A 202 -3.89 -16.78 11.68
C GLY A 202 -5.15 -16.22 12.33
N HIS A 203 -5.61 -16.90 13.40
CA HIS A 203 -6.87 -16.61 14.09
C HIS A 203 -7.00 -15.14 14.51
N ALA A 204 -5.94 -14.55 15.07
CA ALA A 204 -5.98 -13.16 15.50
C ALA A 204 -6.19 -12.17 14.33
N THR A 205 -5.53 -12.41 13.19
CA THR A 205 -5.65 -11.55 11.99
C THR A 205 -7.04 -11.70 11.37
N ILE A 206 -7.47 -12.93 11.11
CA ILE A 206 -8.77 -13.23 10.50
C ILE A 206 -9.92 -12.78 11.41
N GLY A 207 -9.86 -13.12 12.70
CA GLY A 207 -10.87 -12.71 13.68
C GLY A 207 -10.96 -11.19 13.82
N THR A 208 -9.83 -10.47 13.76
CA THR A 208 -9.86 -9.00 13.78
C THR A 208 -10.53 -8.42 12.53
N ALA A 209 -10.26 -9.00 11.35
CA ALA A 209 -10.89 -8.56 10.10
C ALA A 209 -12.43 -8.72 10.15
N ILE A 210 -12.88 -9.90 10.58
CA ILE A 210 -14.30 -10.25 10.71
C ILE A 210 -14.98 -9.34 11.73
N ASN A 211 -14.41 -9.19 12.92
CA ASN A 211 -14.93 -8.32 13.97
C ASN A 211 -14.95 -6.83 13.54
N ALA A 212 -14.08 -6.43 12.62
CA ALA A 212 -14.05 -5.09 12.05
C ALA A 212 -15.00 -4.90 10.85
N GLY A 213 -15.76 -5.94 10.48
CA GLY A 213 -16.79 -5.92 9.43
C GLY A 213 -16.32 -6.34 8.04
N ALA A 214 -15.11 -6.88 7.89
CA ALA A 214 -14.59 -7.36 6.60
C ALA A 214 -14.80 -8.88 6.43
N ASP A 215 -14.93 -9.33 5.19
CA ASP A 215 -14.66 -10.73 4.85
C ASP A 215 -13.16 -10.93 4.62
N VAL A 216 -12.73 -12.19 4.56
CA VAL A 216 -11.32 -12.54 4.32
C VAL A 216 -11.17 -13.44 3.11
N SER A 217 -10.02 -13.35 2.43
CA SER A 217 -9.56 -14.25 1.37
C SER A 217 -8.05 -14.43 1.53
N VAL A 218 -7.63 -15.48 2.23
CA VAL A 218 -6.24 -15.65 2.69
C VAL A 218 -5.70 -16.99 2.23
N THR A 219 -4.53 -17.00 1.58
CA THR A 219 -3.89 -18.26 1.13
C THR A 219 -3.68 -19.18 2.34
N VAL A 220 -3.90 -20.48 2.18
CA VAL A 220 -3.62 -21.45 3.24
C VAL A 220 -2.38 -22.26 2.90
N ARG A 221 -1.66 -22.72 3.93
CA ARG A 221 -0.54 -23.66 3.73
C ARG A 221 -1.11 -25.03 3.36
N MET A 222 -0.45 -25.75 2.46
CA MET A 222 -0.82 -27.12 2.07
C MET A 222 -0.44 -28.13 3.16
N ASP A 223 -1.02 -27.98 4.34
CA ASP A 223 -0.88 -28.94 5.45
C ASP A 223 -1.72 -30.20 5.18
N PRO A 224 -1.52 -31.29 5.95
CA PRO A 224 -2.27 -32.53 5.74
C PRO A 224 -3.79 -32.36 5.78
N ALA A 225 -4.33 -31.49 6.63
CA ALA A 225 -5.78 -31.29 6.75
C ALA A 225 -6.36 -30.59 5.52
N VAL A 226 -5.66 -29.60 4.99
CA VAL A 226 -6.02 -28.94 3.73
C VAL A 226 -5.95 -29.93 2.58
N LYS A 227 -4.88 -30.73 2.47
CA LYS A 227 -4.75 -31.76 1.43
C LYS A 227 -5.86 -32.80 1.49
N THR A 228 -6.20 -33.29 2.68
CA THR A 228 -7.31 -34.24 2.86
C THR A 228 -8.64 -33.63 2.44
N THR A 229 -8.87 -32.34 2.72
CA THR A 229 -10.10 -31.64 2.32
C THR A 229 -10.16 -31.43 0.80
N ILE A 230 -9.02 -31.11 0.16
CA ILE A 230 -8.95 -31.01 -1.30
C ILE A 230 -9.28 -32.35 -1.97
N ALA A 231 -8.80 -33.46 -1.39
CA ALA A 231 -9.05 -34.81 -1.92
C ALA A 231 -10.53 -35.25 -1.84
N THR A 232 -11.40 -34.53 -1.12
CA THR A 232 -12.84 -34.82 -1.11
C THR A 232 -13.62 -34.11 -2.21
N ILE A 233 -12.96 -33.24 -3.01
CA ILE A 233 -13.60 -32.53 -4.11
C ILE A 233 -13.87 -33.52 -5.26
N PRO A 234 -15.12 -33.70 -5.70
CA PRO A 234 -15.45 -34.56 -6.84
C PRO A 234 -14.78 -34.11 -8.14
N ASP A 235 -14.47 -35.05 -9.03
CA ASP A 235 -13.81 -34.74 -10.31
C ASP A 235 -14.67 -33.86 -11.24
N ASP A 236 -15.99 -33.94 -11.12
CA ASP A 236 -16.95 -33.12 -11.87
C ASP A 236 -17.20 -31.73 -11.27
N ALA A 237 -16.65 -31.43 -10.08
CA ALA A 237 -16.79 -30.12 -9.42
C ALA A 237 -15.78 -29.06 -9.91
N TRP A 238 -14.82 -29.46 -10.76
CA TRP A 238 -13.74 -28.59 -11.25
C TRP A 238 -14.17 -27.79 -12.47
N THR A 239 -14.05 -26.47 -12.39
CA THR A 239 -14.34 -25.56 -13.50
C THR A 239 -13.04 -25.12 -14.17
N MET A 240 -12.92 -25.34 -15.48
CA MET A 240 -11.77 -24.85 -16.24
C MET A 240 -11.75 -23.33 -16.30
N ILE A 241 -10.58 -22.74 -16.09
CA ILE A 241 -10.29 -21.32 -16.29
C ILE A 241 -9.12 -21.16 -17.27
N GLU A 242 -9.22 -20.17 -18.14
CA GLU A 242 -8.17 -19.83 -19.10
C GLU A 242 -7.52 -18.49 -18.74
N TYR A 243 -6.20 -18.42 -18.93
CA TYR A 243 -5.46 -17.17 -18.82
C TYR A 243 -5.36 -16.53 -20.21
N PRO A 244 -5.92 -15.33 -20.42
CA PRO A 244 -5.82 -14.64 -21.71
C PRO A 244 -4.37 -14.38 -22.13
N ASN A 245 -3.50 -14.17 -21.15
CA ASN A 245 -2.05 -14.16 -21.31
C ASN A 245 -1.49 -15.27 -20.42
N ALA A 246 -0.78 -16.23 -21.03
CA ALA A 246 -0.17 -17.30 -20.26
C ALA A 246 0.73 -16.72 -19.16
N ILE A 247 0.71 -17.32 -17.98
CA ILE A 247 1.52 -16.89 -16.84
C ILE A 247 2.70 -17.83 -16.72
N ARG A 248 3.91 -17.29 -16.66
CA ARG A 248 5.10 -18.10 -16.42
C ARG A 248 5.09 -18.57 -14.97
N ASP A 249 5.13 -19.88 -14.79
CA ASP A 249 5.32 -20.49 -13.49
C ASP A 249 6.78 -20.39 -13.07
N GLU A 250 7.07 -19.77 -11.93
CA GLU A 250 8.45 -19.62 -11.47
C GLU A 250 9.07 -20.95 -11.00
N THR A 251 8.24 -21.89 -10.53
CA THR A 251 8.71 -23.20 -10.05
C THR A 251 9.17 -24.11 -11.19
N THR A 252 8.38 -24.20 -12.25
CA THR A 252 8.64 -25.09 -13.40
C THR A 252 9.28 -24.36 -14.59
N GLY A 253 9.19 -23.03 -14.63
CA GLY A 253 9.61 -22.21 -15.78
C GLY A 253 8.64 -22.26 -16.96
N ALA A 254 7.57 -23.05 -16.89
CA ALA A 254 6.61 -23.27 -17.97
C ALA A 254 5.55 -22.17 -18.04
N TRP A 255 4.95 -21.99 -19.21
CA TRP A 255 3.83 -21.09 -19.41
C TRP A 255 2.51 -21.82 -19.12
N ILE A 256 1.78 -21.35 -18.12
CA ILE A 256 0.47 -21.89 -17.75
C ILE A 256 -0.61 -21.08 -18.47
N SER A 257 -1.37 -21.74 -19.34
CA SER A 257 -2.53 -21.17 -20.04
C SER A 257 -3.88 -21.67 -19.51
N LYS A 258 -3.89 -22.80 -18.80
CA LYS A 258 -5.09 -23.44 -18.24
C LYS A 258 -4.90 -23.79 -16.78
N ALA A 259 -5.95 -23.62 -16.00
CA ALA A 259 -6.06 -24.12 -14.63
C ALA A 259 -7.50 -24.54 -14.39
N GLU A 260 -7.75 -25.25 -13.30
CA GLU A 260 -9.10 -25.60 -12.88
C GLU A 260 -9.32 -25.08 -11.47
N VAL A 261 -10.54 -24.63 -11.19
CA VAL A 261 -10.91 -24.12 -9.87
C VAL A 261 -12.13 -24.88 -9.37
N ALA A 262 -12.07 -25.29 -8.11
CA ALA A 262 -13.18 -25.87 -7.37
C ALA A 262 -13.24 -25.26 -5.97
N GLU A 263 -14.28 -25.61 -5.23
CA GLU A 263 -14.43 -25.22 -3.84
C GLU A 263 -14.97 -26.36 -2.98
N VAL A 264 -14.75 -26.24 -1.67
CA VAL A 264 -15.27 -27.16 -0.66
C VAL A 264 -15.56 -26.39 0.64
N PRO A 265 -16.66 -26.69 1.36
CA PRO A 265 -16.90 -26.11 2.68
C PRO A 265 -15.71 -26.33 3.62
N PHE A 266 -15.34 -25.30 4.37
CA PHE A 266 -14.16 -25.36 5.22
C PHE A 266 -14.34 -24.57 6.50
N THR A 267 -13.90 -25.14 7.62
CA THR A 267 -13.86 -24.46 8.92
C THR A 267 -12.41 -24.19 9.29
N ALA A 268 -12.01 -22.93 9.34
CA ALA A 268 -10.69 -22.54 9.82
C ALA A 268 -10.59 -22.70 11.35
N PHE A 269 -9.37 -22.99 11.82
CA PHE A 269 -9.02 -23.09 13.24
C PHE A 269 -9.80 -24.15 14.03
N ARG A 270 -10.06 -25.33 13.44
CA ARG A 270 -10.82 -26.44 14.07
C ARG A 270 -10.28 -26.90 15.43
N SER A 271 -8.97 -26.74 15.67
CA SER A 271 -8.32 -27.07 16.94
C SER A 271 -8.69 -26.11 18.09
N ARG A 272 -9.29 -24.95 17.78
CA ARG A 272 -9.80 -24.00 18.78
C ARG A 272 -11.21 -24.35 19.26
N LYS A 273 -11.65 -23.65 20.32
CA LYS A 273 -13.01 -23.73 20.88
C LYS A 273 -14.05 -23.44 19.79
N LYS A 274 -15.24 -24.03 19.89
CA LYS A 274 -16.30 -23.90 18.86
C LYS A 274 -16.60 -22.43 18.51
N ALA A 275 -16.64 -21.54 19.50
CA ALA A 275 -16.88 -20.11 19.32
C ALA A 275 -15.73 -19.34 18.64
N GLU A 276 -14.53 -19.92 18.52
CA GLU A 276 -13.34 -19.34 17.88
C GLU A 276 -13.09 -19.93 16.47
N ARG A 277 -13.95 -20.85 16.03
CA ARG A 277 -13.88 -21.41 14.68
C ARG A 277 -14.51 -20.45 13.70
N VAL A 278 -13.96 -20.40 12.50
CA VAL A 278 -14.46 -19.51 11.43
C VAL A 278 -14.91 -20.38 10.27
N GLU A 279 -16.20 -20.33 9.97
CA GLU A 279 -16.79 -21.02 8.83
C GLU A 279 -16.58 -20.22 7.55
N GLY A 280 -16.45 -20.94 6.44
CA GLY A 280 -16.24 -20.38 5.11
C GLY A 280 -16.07 -21.51 4.11
N ARG A 281 -15.28 -21.25 3.07
CA ARG A 281 -14.94 -22.24 2.04
C ARG A 281 -13.47 -22.18 1.70
N LEU A 282 -12.96 -23.32 1.26
CA LEU A 282 -11.66 -23.43 0.64
C LEU A 282 -11.87 -23.39 -0.87
N VAL A 283 -11.34 -22.35 -1.53
CA VAL A 283 -11.30 -22.29 -2.99
C VAL A 283 -9.93 -22.78 -3.42
N VAL A 284 -9.93 -23.73 -4.35
CA VAL A 284 -8.75 -24.49 -4.74
C VAL A 284 -8.57 -24.34 -6.24
N ARG A 285 -7.40 -23.86 -6.64
CA ARG A 285 -6.96 -23.85 -8.02
C ARG A 285 -5.91 -24.92 -8.22
N ARG A 286 -6.12 -25.80 -9.19
CA ARG A 286 -5.17 -26.84 -9.58
C ARG A 286 -4.61 -26.56 -10.97
N ILE A 287 -3.32 -26.82 -11.14
CA ILE A 287 -2.59 -26.67 -12.41
C ILE A 287 -1.92 -28.01 -12.70
N PRO A 288 -1.97 -28.53 -13.94
CA PRO A 288 -1.19 -29.70 -14.32
C PRO A 288 0.30 -29.51 -13.98
N ASP A 289 0.85 -30.45 -13.23
CA ASP A 289 2.26 -30.46 -12.84
C ASP A 289 3.07 -31.10 -13.96
N LEU A 290 3.68 -30.26 -14.80
CA LEU A 290 4.46 -30.69 -15.96
C LEU A 290 5.92 -31.01 -15.60
N ASN A 291 6.27 -31.11 -14.30
CA ASN A 291 7.65 -31.20 -13.87
C ASN A 291 8.21 -32.65 -14.02
N PRO A 292 9.13 -32.91 -14.96
CA PRO A 292 9.62 -34.28 -15.21
C PRO A 292 10.64 -34.75 -14.16
N ARG A 293 11.19 -33.83 -13.36
CA ARG A 293 12.37 -34.06 -12.49
C ARG A 293 12.05 -34.64 -11.11
N GLN A 294 10.78 -34.86 -10.77
CA GLN A 294 10.36 -35.49 -9.50
C GLN A 294 9.60 -36.81 -9.68
N LEU A 295 9.50 -37.31 -10.91
CA LEU A 295 8.85 -38.59 -11.18
C LEU A 295 9.90 -39.71 -11.13
N GLU A 296 10.15 -40.28 -9.94
CA GLU A 296 10.86 -41.56 -9.82
C GLU A 296 10.06 -42.72 -10.46
N GLN A 297 8.76 -42.50 -10.72
CA GLN A 297 7.92 -43.36 -11.55
C GLN A 297 6.97 -42.48 -12.40
N PRO A 298 6.75 -42.80 -13.69
CA PRO A 298 5.69 -42.16 -14.47
C PRO A 298 4.34 -42.54 -13.85
N THR A 299 3.63 -41.56 -13.28
CA THR A 299 2.28 -41.79 -12.77
C THR A 299 1.31 -41.89 -13.94
N LEU A 300 0.41 -42.88 -13.90
CA LEU A 300 -0.65 -43.09 -14.89
C LEU A 300 -1.72 -41.97 -14.89
N PHE A 301 -1.59 -40.96 -14.03
CA PHE A 301 -2.55 -39.91 -13.74
C PHE A 301 -1.90 -38.52 -13.79
N ASP A 302 -2.68 -37.51 -14.18
CA ASP A 302 -2.29 -36.11 -14.14
C ASP A 302 -1.96 -35.70 -12.69
N VAL A 303 -0.69 -35.40 -12.42
CA VAL A 303 -0.27 -34.84 -11.15
C VAL A 303 -0.66 -33.37 -11.15
N TYR A 304 -1.45 -32.94 -10.18
CA TYR A 304 -1.88 -31.55 -10.07
C TYR A 304 -1.17 -30.84 -8.92
N ARG A 305 -0.67 -29.64 -9.18
CA ARG A 305 -0.22 -28.72 -8.13
C ARG A 305 -1.39 -27.85 -7.68
N HIS A 306 -1.69 -27.93 -6.39
CA HIS A 306 -2.82 -27.23 -5.77
C HIS A 306 -2.39 -25.93 -5.10
N HIS A 307 -3.16 -24.88 -5.35
CA HIS A 307 -3.08 -23.57 -4.70
C HIS A 307 -4.43 -23.33 -4.06
N ALA A 308 -4.51 -23.19 -2.73
CA ALA A 308 -5.78 -22.96 -2.07
C ALA A 308 -5.77 -21.74 -1.16
N PHE A 309 -6.93 -21.10 -1.03
CA PHE A 309 -7.16 -20.01 -0.11
C PHE A 309 -8.48 -20.19 0.63
N PHE A 310 -8.50 -19.77 1.88
CA PHE A 310 -9.70 -19.74 2.70
C PHE A 310 -10.41 -18.40 2.50
N THR A 311 -11.72 -18.46 2.27
CA THR A 311 -12.57 -17.25 2.19
C THR A 311 -13.83 -17.38 3.01
N THR A 312 -14.26 -16.26 3.62
CA THR A 312 -15.56 -16.14 4.30
C THR A 312 -16.66 -15.58 3.39
N THR A 313 -16.32 -15.13 2.18
CA THR A 313 -17.32 -14.70 1.19
C THR A 313 -18.07 -15.92 0.66
N SER A 314 -19.41 -15.89 0.74
CA SER A 314 -20.27 -16.96 0.24
C SER A 314 -20.16 -17.13 -1.28
N THR A 315 -20.57 -18.29 -1.78
CA THR A 315 -20.62 -18.57 -3.23
C THR A 315 -21.66 -17.71 -3.94
N ASP A 316 -22.76 -17.36 -3.26
CA ASP A 316 -23.80 -16.47 -3.78
C ASP A 316 -23.30 -15.03 -3.97
N ASP A 317 -22.46 -14.54 -3.05
CA ASP A 317 -21.87 -13.21 -3.12
C ASP A 317 -20.75 -13.13 -4.18
N MET A 318 -20.02 -14.22 -4.38
CA MET A 318 -18.88 -14.30 -5.28
C MET A 318 -18.68 -15.74 -5.72
N ASP A 319 -18.96 -16.07 -6.98
CA ASP A 319 -18.74 -17.41 -7.49
C ASP A 319 -17.27 -17.84 -7.40
N THR A 320 -17.02 -19.15 -7.49
CA THR A 320 -15.70 -19.77 -7.31
C THR A 320 -14.62 -19.20 -8.24
N VAL A 321 -14.97 -18.94 -9.51
CA VAL A 321 -14.03 -18.43 -10.52
C VAL A 321 -13.69 -16.96 -10.25
N VAL A 322 -14.71 -16.15 -9.93
CA VAL A 322 -14.50 -14.75 -9.53
C VAL A 322 -13.74 -14.67 -8.20
N ALA A 323 -13.96 -15.59 -7.26
CA ALA A 323 -13.22 -15.66 -6.01
C ALA A 323 -11.73 -15.92 -6.25
N ASP A 324 -11.36 -16.89 -7.10
CA ASP A 324 -9.96 -17.14 -7.47
C ASP A 324 -9.32 -15.91 -8.14
N LYS A 325 -10.00 -15.32 -9.13
CA LYS A 325 -9.52 -14.12 -9.82
C LYS A 325 -9.32 -12.96 -8.85
N THR A 326 -10.26 -12.78 -7.93
CA THR A 326 -10.21 -11.73 -6.90
C THR A 326 -9.09 -11.99 -5.92
N HIS A 327 -8.86 -13.23 -5.47
CA HIS A 327 -7.75 -13.57 -4.60
C HIS A 327 -6.40 -13.30 -5.27
N ARG A 328 -6.21 -13.74 -6.52
CA ARG A 328 -4.97 -13.48 -7.29
C ARG A 328 -4.68 -12.00 -7.52
N GLY A 329 -5.72 -11.17 -7.55
CA GLY A 329 -5.57 -9.71 -7.60
C GLY A 329 -4.85 -9.10 -6.39
N HIS A 330 -4.54 -9.89 -5.35
CA HIS A 330 -3.70 -9.48 -4.21
C HIS A 330 -2.31 -8.99 -4.65
N ALA A 331 -1.76 -9.55 -5.76
CA ALA A 331 -0.46 -9.17 -6.32
C ALA A 331 -0.31 -7.67 -6.64
N VAL A 332 -1.41 -6.90 -6.68
CA VAL A 332 -1.36 -5.44 -6.81
C VAL A 332 -0.54 -4.77 -5.69
N VAL A 333 -0.44 -5.39 -4.51
CA VAL A 333 0.36 -4.86 -3.40
C VAL A 333 1.86 -4.83 -3.74
N GLU A 334 2.35 -5.76 -4.57
CA GLU A 334 3.74 -5.80 -5.02
C GLU A 334 4.09 -4.56 -5.86
N GLN A 335 3.14 -4.05 -6.64
CA GLN A 335 3.32 -2.79 -7.39
C GLN A 335 3.45 -1.60 -6.45
N VAL A 336 2.75 -1.61 -5.30
CA VAL A 336 2.90 -0.57 -4.26
C VAL A 336 4.28 -0.66 -3.61
N HIS A 337 4.74 -1.87 -3.30
CA HIS A 337 6.10 -2.10 -2.80
C HIS A 337 7.16 -1.60 -3.79
N ALA A 338 7.02 -1.93 -5.08
CA ALA A 338 7.93 -1.48 -6.12
C ALA A 338 7.93 0.06 -6.26
N ASP A 339 6.76 0.71 -6.22
CA ASP A 339 6.65 2.17 -6.33
C ASP A 339 7.29 2.89 -5.14
N LEU A 340 7.11 2.36 -3.92
CA LEU A 340 7.78 2.90 -2.72
C LEU A 340 9.29 2.69 -2.76
N LYS A 341 9.76 1.51 -3.19
CA LYS A 341 11.20 1.18 -3.30
C LYS A 341 11.89 1.94 -4.44
N ASN A 342 11.17 2.31 -5.50
CA ASN A 342 11.66 3.19 -6.57
C ASN A 342 11.53 4.68 -6.23
N GLY A 343 11.52 5.00 -4.93
CA GLY A 343 11.23 6.31 -4.40
C GLY A 343 11.70 6.41 -2.95
N PRO A 344 10.90 7.00 -2.05
CA PRO A 344 11.36 7.28 -0.68
C PRO A 344 11.82 6.06 0.13
N LEU A 345 11.46 4.83 -0.24
CA LEU A 345 11.91 3.61 0.44
C LEU A 345 13.00 2.85 -0.33
N ALA A 346 13.71 3.49 -1.26
CA ALA A 346 14.92 2.92 -1.86
C ALA A 346 15.93 2.48 -0.78
N HIS A 347 15.99 3.25 0.31
CA HIS A 347 16.65 2.86 1.55
C HIS A 347 15.97 3.55 2.75
N LEU A 348 16.45 3.26 3.96
CA LEU A 348 16.00 3.88 5.20
C LEU A 348 17.11 4.78 5.77
N PRO A 349 16.98 6.11 5.80
CA PRO A 349 18.14 7.01 5.80
C PRO A 349 18.77 7.29 7.17
N SER A 350 18.33 6.62 8.24
CA SER A 350 18.87 6.83 9.60
C SER A 350 19.40 5.54 10.21
N GLY A 351 20.41 5.65 11.08
CA GLY A 351 20.78 4.57 12.00
C GLY A 351 19.73 4.32 13.10
N VAL A 352 18.86 5.29 13.36
CA VAL A 352 17.83 5.25 14.41
C VAL A 352 16.53 4.64 13.90
N PHE A 353 16.02 3.60 14.57
CA PHE A 353 14.85 2.84 14.12
C PHE A 353 13.56 3.69 14.06
N THR A 354 13.32 4.54 15.05
CA THR A 354 12.13 5.41 15.12
C THR A 354 12.15 6.51 14.07
N ALA A 355 13.33 7.04 13.72
CA ALA A 355 13.48 7.97 12.60
C ALA A 355 13.10 7.31 11.26
N ASN A 356 13.54 6.07 11.04
CA ASN A 356 13.14 5.30 9.85
C ASN A 356 11.65 4.94 9.86
N SER A 357 11.08 4.71 11.06
CA SER A 357 9.64 4.48 11.20
C SER A 357 8.84 5.74 10.81
N ALA A 358 9.30 6.92 11.23
CA ALA A 358 8.70 8.19 10.82
C ALA A 358 8.88 8.45 9.32
N TRP A 359 10.05 8.11 8.76
CA TRP A 359 10.32 8.18 7.33
C TRP A 359 9.33 7.34 6.51
N LEU A 360 9.05 6.11 6.93
CA LEU A 360 8.03 5.25 6.31
C LEU A 360 6.64 5.91 6.32
N VAL A 361 6.24 6.52 7.43
CA VAL A 361 4.93 7.21 7.51
C VAL A 361 4.86 8.38 6.54
N LEU A 362 5.95 9.16 6.42
CA LEU A 362 6.04 10.28 5.48
C LEU A 362 6.02 9.80 4.02
N ALA A 363 6.67 8.67 3.72
CA ALA A 363 6.62 8.03 2.41
C ALA A 363 5.19 7.63 2.03
N VAL A 364 4.42 7.09 2.99
CA VAL A 364 3.00 6.78 2.80
C VAL A 364 2.16 8.04 2.52
N ILE A 365 2.40 9.12 3.25
CA ILE A 365 1.72 10.40 3.01
C ILE A 365 2.04 10.91 1.60
N ALA A 366 3.32 10.86 1.19
CA ALA A 366 3.77 11.26 -0.14
C ALA A 366 3.12 10.40 -1.25
N LEU A 367 3.07 9.08 -1.09
CA LEU A 367 2.40 8.17 -2.04
C LEU A 367 0.92 8.53 -2.20
N ASN A 368 0.19 8.64 -1.09
CA ASN A 368 -1.25 8.94 -1.12
C ASN A 368 -1.54 10.33 -1.72
N LEU A 369 -0.68 11.33 -1.45
CA LEU A 369 -0.75 12.64 -2.11
C LEU A 369 -0.52 12.54 -3.62
N THR A 370 0.44 11.72 -4.05
CA THR A 370 0.77 11.51 -5.47
C THR A 370 -0.39 10.84 -6.21
N ARG A 371 -0.99 9.79 -5.61
CA ARG A 371 -2.21 9.15 -6.14
C ARG A 371 -3.35 10.14 -6.29
N THR A 372 -3.56 10.98 -5.28
CA THR A 372 -4.60 12.01 -5.30
C THR A 372 -4.32 13.05 -6.39
N ALA A 373 -3.07 13.49 -6.54
CA ALA A 373 -2.67 14.45 -7.56
C ALA A 373 -2.88 13.91 -8.98
N GLY A 374 -2.47 12.67 -9.24
CA GLY A 374 -2.70 11.99 -10.52
C GLY A 374 -4.19 11.90 -10.87
N LEU A 375 -5.02 11.51 -9.90
CA LEU A 375 -6.47 11.44 -10.07
C LEU A 375 -7.11 12.81 -10.35
N ILE A 376 -6.67 13.88 -9.66
CA ILE A 376 -7.17 15.23 -9.90
C ILE A 376 -6.76 15.72 -11.30
N ALA A 377 -5.51 15.46 -11.69
CA ALA A 377 -4.93 15.90 -12.95
C ALA A 377 -5.60 15.19 -14.16
N ASP A 378 -5.98 13.93 -14.01
CA ASP A 378 -6.46 13.09 -15.10
C ASP A 378 -7.45 12.03 -14.60
N ARG A 379 -8.69 12.43 -14.34
CA ARG A 379 -9.70 11.63 -13.59
C ARG A 379 -9.92 10.19 -14.09
N ALA A 380 -9.74 9.92 -15.38
CA ALA A 380 -9.96 8.62 -15.98
C ALA A 380 -8.85 8.19 -16.96
N GLY A 381 -7.80 8.99 -17.11
CA GLY A 381 -6.69 8.66 -18.00
C GLY A 381 -5.52 8.03 -17.27
N GLN A 382 -4.38 7.99 -17.95
CA GLN A 382 -3.19 7.26 -17.53
C GLN A 382 -2.62 7.78 -16.20
N LEU A 383 -2.74 9.08 -15.90
CA LEU A 383 -2.12 9.63 -14.68
C LEU A 383 -2.90 9.26 -13.41
N ALA A 384 -4.20 8.90 -13.47
CA ALA A 384 -4.93 8.40 -12.30
C ALA A 384 -4.36 7.09 -11.73
N ARG A 385 -3.65 6.30 -12.56
CA ARG A 385 -3.06 5.01 -12.18
C ARG A 385 -1.54 4.97 -12.31
N ALA A 386 -0.93 6.07 -12.73
CA ALA A 386 0.51 6.15 -12.96
C ALA A 386 1.31 6.02 -11.65
N THR A 387 2.48 5.40 -11.73
CA THR A 387 3.45 5.30 -10.63
C THR A 387 3.91 6.68 -10.14
N THR A 388 4.46 6.73 -8.93
CA THR A 388 4.99 7.97 -8.35
C THR A 388 6.08 8.57 -9.21
N ALA A 389 6.96 7.74 -9.80
CA ALA A 389 7.99 8.19 -10.73
C ALA A 389 7.40 8.88 -11.98
N THR A 390 6.33 8.32 -12.56
CA THR A 390 5.66 8.91 -13.71
C THR A 390 5.01 10.24 -13.34
N ILE A 391 4.23 10.31 -12.24
CA ILE A 391 3.64 11.58 -11.78
C ILE A 391 4.71 12.63 -11.49
N ARG A 392 5.82 12.22 -10.85
CA ARG A 392 6.94 13.11 -10.57
C ARG A 392 7.52 13.69 -11.85
N ARG A 393 7.80 12.86 -12.86
CA ARG A 393 8.31 13.32 -14.16
C ARG A 393 7.34 14.27 -14.89
N THR A 394 6.04 13.99 -14.83
CA THR A 394 5.06 14.66 -15.70
C THR A 394 4.43 15.92 -15.07
N LEU A 395 4.22 15.92 -13.76
CA LEU A 395 3.48 16.98 -13.05
C LEU A 395 4.32 17.74 -12.01
N ILE A 396 5.50 17.23 -11.61
CA ILE A 396 6.32 17.83 -10.54
C ILE A 396 7.64 18.38 -11.08
N HIS A 397 8.41 17.57 -11.81
CA HIS A 397 9.68 17.95 -12.44
C HIS A 397 9.45 18.67 -13.76
N VAL A 398 8.64 19.74 -13.71
CA VAL A 398 8.40 20.62 -14.86
C VAL A 398 9.44 21.76 -14.81
N PRO A 399 10.34 21.87 -15.81
CA PRO A 399 11.30 22.97 -15.84
C PRO A 399 10.57 24.30 -15.98
N ALA A 400 11.05 25.34 -15.29
CA ALA A 400 10.45 26.66 -15.35
C ALA A 400 11.52 27.76 -15.33
N ARG A 401 11.33 28.80 -16.16
CA ARG A 401 12.15 30.02 -16.09
C ARG A 401 11.52 31.00 -15.10
N LEU A 402 12.32 31.44 -14.13
CA LEU A 402 11.90 32.40 -13.12
C LEU A 402 12.13 33.84 -13.61
N ALA A 403 11.07 34.65 -13.64
CA ALA A 403 11.13 36.08 -13.85
C ALA A 403 10.55 36.84 -12.65
N ARG A 404 11.10 38.01 -12.34
CA ARG A 404 10.60 38.91 -11.30
C ARG A 404 10.42 40.29 -11.89
N SER A 405 9.20 40.82 -11.81
CA SER A 405 8.86 42.19 -12.22
C SER A 405 7.82 42.75 -11.26
N ALA A 406 7.94 44.03 -10.89
CA ALA A 406 6.97 44.76 -10.05
C ALA A 406 6.49 43.97 -8.79
N ARG A 407 7.42 43.38 -8.04
CA ARG A 407 7.16 42.52 -6.85
C ARG A 407 6.35 41.23 -7.12
N ARG A 408 6.04 40.93 -8.37
CA ARG A 408 5.43 39.67 -8.80
C ARG A 408 6.51 38.70 -9.27
N VAL A 409 6.36 37.46 -8.85
CA VAL A 409 7.17 36.34 -9.34
C VAL A 409 6.35 35.60 -10.39
N THR A 410 6.94 35.40 -11.56
CA THR A 410 6.33 34.66 -12.68
C THR A 410 7.19 33.43 -13.00
N LEU A 411 6.56 32.26 -13.04
CA LEU A 411 7.16 31.03 -13.52
C LEU A 411 6.70 30.78 -14.96
N HIS A 412 7.61 30.92 -15.92
CA HIS A 412 7.35 30.56 -17.30
C HIS A 412 7.58 29.06 -17.47
N LEU A 413 6.51 28.32 -17.72
CA LEU A 413 6.54 26.89 -18.03
C LEU A 413 6.86 26.68 -19.52
N PRO A 414 7.23 25.46 -19.96
CA PRO A 414 7.48 25.16 -21.36
C PRO A 414 6.24 25.44 -22.21
N GLU A 415 6.36 25.54 -23.53
CA GLU A 415 5.19 25.57 -24.41
C GLU A 415 4.91 24.16 -24.96
N ALA A 416 3.64 23.85 -25.22
CA ALA A 416 3.18 22.63 -25.88
C ALA A 416 3.71 21.30 -25.28
N TRP A 417 4.00 21.25 -23.97
CA TRP A 417 4.42 19.97 -23.36
C TRP A 417 3.21 19.03 -23.15
N PRO A 418 3.38 17.71 -23.29
CA PRO A 418 2.26 16.76 -23.38
C PRO A 418 1.28 16.76 -22.20
N TRP A 419 1.72 17.18 -21.02
CA TRP A 419 0.94 17.13 -19.78
C TRP A 419 0.42 18.50 -19.32
N GLN A 420 0.47 19.52 -20.19
CA GLN A 420 0.04 20.88 -19.87
C GLN A 420 -1.40 20.92 -19.33
N ASN A 421 -2.34 20.23 -19.97
CA ASN A 421 -3.74 20.21 -19.54
C ASN A 421 -3.93 19.53 -18.18
N ALA A 422 -3.21 18.44 -17.93
CA ALA A 422 -3.25 17.72 -16.66
C ALA A 422 -2.66 18.58 -15.51
N PHE A 423 -1.52 19.23 -15.77
CA PHE A 423 -0.91 20.17 -14.83
C PHE A 423 -1.83 21.36 -14.54
N ALA A 424 -2.39 21.99 -15.58
CA ALA A 424 -3.30 23.14 -15.44
C ALA A 424 -4.54 22.77 -14.63
N ARG A 425 -5.11 21.59 -14.85
CA ARG A 425 -6.25 21.07 -14.08
C ARG A 425 -5.89 20.88 -12.60
N LEU A 426 -4.77 20.23 -12.32
CA LEU A 426 -4.28 20.05 -10.94
C LEU A 426 -4.02 21.40 -10.27
N PHE A 427 -3.37 22.33 -10.98
CA PHE A 427 -3.09 23.67 -10.48
C PHE A 427 -4.38 24.42 -10.14
N ALA A 428 -5.33 24.49 -11.08
CA ALA A 428 -6.60 25.19 -10.91
C ALA A 428 -7.41 24.63 -9.73
N ILE A 429 -7.58 23.31 -9.64
CA ILE A 429 -8.35 22.67 -8.55
C ILE A 429 -7.68 22.90 -7.19
N THR A 430 -6.34 22.81 -7.11
CA THR A 430 -5.63 22.94 -5.83
C THR A 430 -5.45 24.39 -5.37
N HIS A 431 -5.69 25.37 -6.25
CA HIS A 431 -5.65 26.81 -5.95
C HIS A 431 -7.02 27.48 -5.99
N ALA A 432 -8.09 26.72 -6.26
CA ALA A 432 -9.45 27.23 -6.17
C ALA A 432 -9.72 27.74 -4.73
N PRO A 433 -10.44 28.86 -4.56
CA PRO A 433 -10.89 29.30 -3.25
C PRO A 433 -11.74 28.21 -2.59
N PRO A 434 -11.76 28.11 -1.25
CA PRO A 434 -12.65 27.18 -0.57
C PRO A 434 -14.09 27.44 -1.00
N PRO A 435 -14.92 26.40 -1.16
CA PRO A 435 -16.34 26.59 -1.43
C PRO A 435 -16.95 27.48 -0.33
N PRO A 436 -17.89 28.38 -0.67
CA PRO A 436 -18.55 29.22 0.33
C PRO A 436 -19.15 28.31 1.41
N ALA A 437 -19.05 28.74 2.67
CA ALA A 437 -19.65 28.01 3.77
C ALA A 437 -21.15 27.84 3.49
N THR A 438 -21.61 26.60 3.39
CA THR A 438 -23.03 26.30 3.37
C THR A 438 -23.64 26.79 4.67
N ALA A 439 -24.56 27.74 4.57
CA ALA A 439 -25.27 28.37 5.68
C ALA A 439 -26.14 27.37 6.46
#